data_AF-A0A2V5XI29-F1
#
_entry.id   AF-A0A2V5XI29-F1
#
_cell.length_a   1.000
_cell.length_b   1.000
_cell.length_c   1.000
_cell.angle_alpha   90.00
_cell.angle_beta   90.00
_cell.angle_gamma   90.00
#
_symmetry.space_group_name_H-M   'P 1'
#
loop_
_entity.id
_entity.type
_entity.pdbx_description
1 polymer ?
#
loop_
_entity_poly.entity_id
_entity_poly.type
_entity_poly.pdbx_seq_one_letter_code
_entity_poly.pdbx_strand_id
1 'polypeptide(L)'
;MGGAVSVWQNGKPVIDLYGGFCDARREHPWASNTIVLIWSATKGLGIACVLHVLQEHHIDIEQRVAEVWSEFAQAGKERITLAQMLSHQAGLCALDRRVDMLDYGPV
;
A
#
# COMPACT_ATOMS: atom_id res chain seq x y z
N MET A 1 -24.31 -9.11 -3.28
CA MET A 1 -22.95 -8.90 -3.82
C MET A 1 -23.03 -7.77 -4.83
N GLY A 2 -22.06 -6.89 -4.84
CA GLY A 2 -21.91 -5.84 -5.83
C GLY A 2 -20.42 -5.62 -6.13
N GLY A 3 -20.15 -4.89 -7.20
CA GLY A 3 -18.78 -4.61 -7.63
C GLY A 3 -18.74 -3.60 -8.77
N ALA A 4 -17.53 -3.16 -9.06
CA ALA A 4 -17.21 -2.33 -10.20
C ALA A 4 -15.95 -2.85 -10.90
N VAL A 5 -15.86 -2.60 -12.22
CA VAL A 5 -14.70 -2.92 -13.05
C VAL A 5 -14.44 -1.76 -14.01
N SER A 6 -13.18 -1.33 -14.08
CA SER A 6 -12.72 -0.34 -15.03
C SER A 6 -11.49 -0.87 -15.76
N VAL A 7 -11.48 -0.75 -17.09
CA VAL A 7 -10.34 -1.15 -17.93
C VAL A 7 -9.92 0.04 -18.77
N TRP A 8 -8.62 0.31 -18.77
CA TRP A 8 -8.00 1.43 -19.46
C TRP A 8 -6.98 0.93 -20.48
N GLN A 9 -6.97 1.54 -21.66
CA GLN A 9 -5.99 1.28 -22.70
C GLN A 9 -5.47 2.62 -23.23
N ASN A 10 -4.15 2.80 -23.23
CA ASN A 10 -3.48 4.02 -23.71
C ASN A 10 -4.05 5.31 -23.06
N GLY A 11 -4.29 5.27 -21.75
CA GLY A 11 -4.84 6.42 -21.00
C GLY A 11 -6.31 6.72 -21.27
N LYS A 12 -7.04 5.84 -21.98
CA LYS A 12 -8.48 6.00 -22.26
C LYS A 12 -9.29 4.88 -21.62
N PRO A 13 -10.45 5.17 -21.02
CA PRO A 13 -11.34 4.14 -20.50
C PRO A 13 -12.00 3.39 -21.67
N VAL A 14 -11.97 2.05 -21.60
CA VAL A 14 -12.63 1.16 -22.59
C VAL A 14 -13.73 0.31 -21.95
N ILE A 15 -13.69 0.12 -20.63
CA ILE A 15 -14.76 -0.49 -19.83
C ILE A 15 -14.93 0.35 -18.56
N ASP A 16 -16.17 0.66 -18.22
CA ASP A 16 -16.58 1.25 -16.94
C ASP A 16 -17.95 0.69 -16.57
N LEU A 17 -17.96 -0.31 -15.68
CA LEU A 17 -19.16 -1.04 -15.30
C LEU A 17 -19.24 -1.16 -13.79
N TYR A 18 -20.47 -1.11 -13.26
CA TYR A 18 -20.77 -1.39 -11.87
C TYR A 18 -22.14 -2.03 -11.75
N GLY A 19 -22.39 -2.75 -10.66
CA GLY A 19 -23.68 -3.39 -10.44
C GLY A 19 -23.77 -4.20 -9.16
N GLY A 20 -24.99 -4.63 -8.86
CA GLY A 20 -25.33 -5.32 -7.61
C GLY A 20 -25.67 -4.34 -6.49
N PHE A 21 -25.32 -4.69 -5.26
CA PHE A 21 -25.72 -3.97 -4.04
C PHE A 21 -24.54 -3.76 -3.10
N CYS A 22 -24.56 -2.64 -2.38
CA CYS A 22 -23.55 -2.24 -1.40
C CYS A 22 -23.68 -2.98 -0.06
N ASP A 23 -24.86 -3.56 0.21
CA ASP A 23 -25.18 -4.22 1.47
C ASP A 23 -25.68 -5.66 1.27
N ALA A 24 -25.62 -6.44 2.35
CA ALA A 24 -26.01 -7.85 2.33
C ALA A 24 -27.53 -8.05 2.14
N ARG A 25 -28.36 -7.11 2.61
CA ARG A 25 -29.82 -7.16 2.50
C ARG A 25 -30.34 -6.77 1.12
N ARG A 26 -29.47 -6.19 0.29
CA ARG A 26 -29.77 -5.72 -1.08
C ARG A 26 -30.76 -4.55 -1.09
N GLU A 27 -30.63 -3.66 -0.12
CA GLU A 27 -31.48 -2.47 -0.01
C GLU A 27 -30.87 -1.28 -0.77
N HIS A 28 -29.54 -1.25 -0.91
CA HIS A 28 -28.80 -0.14 -1.50
C HIS A 28 -28.07 -0.60 -2.77
N PRO A 29 -28.52 -0.17 -3.96
CA PRO A 29 -27.84 -0.48 -5.21
C PRO A 29 -26.41 0.07 -5.25
N TRP A 30 -25.53 -0.63 -5.94
CA TRP A 30 -24.21 -0.11 -6.26
C TRP A 30 -24.31 1.04 -7.26
N ALA A 31 -23.75 2.19 -6.92
CA ALA A 31 -23.63 3.36 -7.79
C ALA A 31 -22.18 3.57 -8.26
N SER A 32 -21.99 4.32 -9.35
CA SER A 32 -20.67 4.63 -9.92
C SER A 32 -19.68 5.25 -8.91
N ASN A 33 -20.18 5.96 -7.90
CA ASN A 33 -19.40 6.63 -6.86
C ASN A 33 -19.35 5.86 -5.53
N THR A 34 -19.68 4.57 -5.52
CA THR A 34 -19.63 3.74 -4.32
C THR A 34 -18.19 3.59 -3.83
N ILE A 35 -17.93 3.99 -2.59
CA ILE A 35 -16.60 3.87 -1.96
C ILE A 35 -16.52 2.53 -1.24
N VAL A 36 -15.41 1.81 -1.46
CA VAL A 36 -15.13 0.53 -0.80
C VAL A 36 -13.71 0.48 -0.23
N LEU A 37 -13.50 -0.36 0.77
CA LEU A 37 -12.17 -0.71 1.24
C LEU A 37 -11.44 -1.52 0.16
N ILE A 38 -10.27 -1.01 -0.28
CA ILE A 38 -9.42 -1.68 -1.28
C ILE A 38 -8.28 -2.51 -0.67
N TRP A 39 -8.20 -2.55 0.67
CA TRP A 39 -7.28 -3.38 1.44
C TRP A 39 -5.83 -3.30 0.94
N SER A 40 -5.19 -4.44 0.66
CA SER A 40 -3.81 -4.49 0.21
C SER A 40 -3.56 -3.79 -1.12
N ALA A 41 -4.59 -3.49 -1.94
CA ALA A 41 -4.39 -2.73 -3.16
C ALA A 41 -3.85 -1.31 -2.89
N THR A 42 -4.08 -0.77 -1.68
CA THR A 42 -3.48 0.50 -1.23
C THR A 42 -1.94 0.47 -1.29
N LYS A 43 -1.29 -0.70 -1.16
CA LYS A 43 0.17 -0.83 -1.26
C LYS A 43 0.71 -0.33 -2.60
N GLY A 44 -0.01 -0.58 -3.71
CA GLY A 44 0.41 -0.14 -5.03
C GLY A 44 0.49 1.39 -5.13
N LEU A 45 -0.53 2.09 -4.63
CA LEU A 45 -0.54 3.55 -4.56
C LEU A 45 0.56 4.08 -3.62
N GLY A 46 0.72 3.47 -2.45
CA GLY A 46 1.77 3.85 -1.49
C GLY A 46 3.18 3.73 -2.07
N ILE A 47 3.47 2.61 -2.77
CA ILE A 47 4.75 2.40 -3.44
C ILE A 47 4.96 3.42 -4.57
N ALA A 48 3.92 3.76 -5.35
CA ALA A 48 4.02 4.78 -6.39
C ALA A 48 4.44 6.15 -5.82
N CYS A 49 3.89 6.55 -4.66
CA CYS A 49 4.32 7.76 -3.96
C CYS A 49 5.79 7.69 -3.53
N VAL A 50 6.23 6.56 -2.96
CA VAL A 50 7.64 6.37 -2.57
C VAL A 50 8.56 6.47 -3.77
N LEU A 51 8.28 5.74 -4.86
CA LEU A 51 9.10 5.76 -6.07
C LEU A 51 9.18 7.15 -6.71
N HIS A 52 8.08 7.91 -6.66
CA HIS A 52 8.07 9.30 -7.13
C HIS A 52 9.03 10.18 -6.32
N VAL A 53 8.98 10.11 -4.99
CA VAL A 53 9.91 10.84 -4.10
C VAL A 53 11.36 10.42 -4.34
N LEU A 54 11.63 9.11 -4.48
CA LEU A 54 12.98 8.62 -4.78
C LEU A 54 13.50 9.22 -6.08
N GLN A 55 12.66 9.26 -7.12
CA GLN A 55 13.02 9.85 -8.41
C GLN A 55 13.29 11.36 -8.30
N GLU A 56 12.41 12.13 -7.64
CA GLU A 56 12.56 13.59 -7.50
C GLU A 56 13.85 13.97 -6.74
N HIS A 57 14.20 13.19 -5.73
CA HIS A 57 15.37 13.42 -4.89
C HIS A 57 16.63 12.68 -5.34
N HIS A 58 16.58 11.98 -6.48
CA HIS A 58 17.71 11.22 -7.03
C HIS A 58 18.27 10.18 -6.02
N ILE A 59 17.38 9.58 -5.24
CA ILE A 59 17.71 8.54 -4.26
C ILE A 59 17.70 7.19 -4.99
N ASP A 60 18.84 6.50 -4.96
CA ASP A 60 18.94 5.16 -5.55
C ASP A 60 18.14 4.16 -4.70
N ILE A 61 17.32 3.33 -5.34
CA ILE A 61 16.52 2.29 -4.67
C ILE A 61 17.40 1.20 -4.03
N GLU A 62 18.67 1.10 -4.41
CA GLU A 62 19.66 0.24 -3.77
C GLU A 62 20.30 0.86 -2.51
N GLN A 63 19.99 2.12 -2.17
CA GLN A 63 20.41 2.71 -0.89
C GLN A 63 19.80 1.96 0.30
N ARG A 64 20.51 1.99 1.43
CA ARG A 64 20.05 1.36 2.66
C ARG A 64 18.92 2.19 3.26
N VAL A 65 17.89 1.52 3.78
CA VAL A 65 16.80 2.18 4.52
C VAL A 65 17.36 3.04 5.67
N ALA A 66 18.42 2.56 6.30
CA ALA A 66 19.12 3.23 7.40
C ALA A 66 19.72 4.60 7.04
N GLU A 67 19.94 4.90 5.76
CA GLU A 67 20.48 6.19 5.31
C GLU A 67 19.43 7.31 5.40
N VAL A 68 18.14 6.97 5.31
CA VAL A 68 17.01 7.91 5.46
C VAL A 68 16.25 7.76 6.77
N TRP A 69 16.39 6.60 7.43
CA TRP A 69 15.77 6.29 8.72
C TRP A 69 16.77 5.55 9.62
N SER A 70 17.58 6.30 10.35
CA SER A 70 18.72 5.76 11.10
C SER A 70 18.31 4.72 12.15
N GLU A 71 17.17 4.89 12.83
CA GLU A 71 16.66 3.95 13.83
C GLU A 71 16.30 2.59 13.21
N PHE A 72 16.07 2.52 11.90
CA PHE A 72 15.80 1.25 11.22
C PHE A 72 16.99 0.28 11.34
N ALA A 73 18.23 0.77 11.44
CA ALA A 73 19.45 -0.05 11.47
C ALA A 73 19.53 -1.02 12.66
N GLN A 74 18.70 -0.85 13.68
CA GLN A 74 18.69 -1.69 14.87
C GLN A 74 18.44 -3.17 14.54
N ALA A 75 18.91 -4.07 15.40
CA ALA A 75 18.66 -5.51 15.32
C ALA A 75 19.07 -6.17 13.98
N GLY A 76 20.22 -5.77 13.41
CA GLY A 76 20.81 -6.42 12.23
C GLY A 76 20.22 -5.99 10.88
N LYS A 77 19.50 -4.86 10.85
CA LYS A 77 18.79 -4.35 9.66
C LYS A 77 19.58 -3.29 8.89
N GLU A 78 20.82 -3.01 9.28
CA GLU A 78 21.65 -1.93 8.74
C GLU A 78 22.01 -2.09 7.25
N ARG A 79 21.87 -3.30 6.69
CA ARG A 79 22.20 -3.61 5.29
C ARG A 79 20.99 -3.70 4.35
N ILE A 80 19.77 -3.57 4.88
CA ILE A 80 18.54 -3.72 4.09
C ILE A 80 18.39 -2.52 3.16
N THR A 81 18.22 -2.77 1.87
CA THR A 81 17.99 -1.72 0.86
C THR A 81 16.52 -1.32 0.77
N LEU A 82 16.25 -0.14 0.22
CA LEU A 82 14.88 0.29 -0.10
C LEU A 82 14.19 -0.73 -1.02
N ALA A 83 14.90 -1.26 -2.02
CA ALA A 83 14.40 -2.31 -2.90
C ALA A 83 13.97 -3.57 -2.11
N GLN A 84 14.81 -4.05 -1.18
CA GLN A 84 14.49 -5.21 -0.34
C GLN A 84 13.30 -4.94 0.59
N MET A 85 13.20 -3.74 1.16
CA MET A 85 12.06 -3.34 1.98
C MET A 85 10.75 -3.34 1.19
N LEU A 86 10.74 -2.68 0.02
CA LEU A 86 9.54 -2.50 -0.81
C LEU A 86 9.08 -3.78 -1.50
N SER A 87 9.97 -4.79 -1.62
CA SER A 87 9.68 -6.09 -2.24
C SER A 87 9.51 -7.24 -1.24
N HIS A 88 9.28 -6.93 0.05
CA HIS A 88 9.06 -7.92 1.11
C HIS A 88 10.23 -8.89 1.37
N GLN A 89 11.47 -8.48 1.07
CA GLN A 89 12.68 -9.28 1.30
C GLN A 89 13.38 -8.97 2.63
N ALA A 90 12.90 -7.96 3.36
CA ALA A 90 13.48 -7.52 4.63
C ALA A 90 13.29 -8.50 5.81
N GLY A 91 12.48 -9.56 5.65
CA GLY A 91 12.16 -10.50 6.73
C GLY A 91 11.21 -9.95 7.81
N LEU A 92 10.57 -8.80 7.56
CA LEU A 92 9.71 -8.09 8.52
C LEU A 92 8.22 -8.32 8.26
N CYS A 93 7.78 -9.58 8.28
CA CYS A 93 6.40 -9.92 7.93
C CYS A 93 5.40 -9.84 9.10
N ALA A 94 5.89 -9.96 10.34
CA ALA A 94 5.08 -9.95 11.54
C ALA A 94 5.93 -9.57 12.76
N LEU A 95 5.25 -9.21 13.84
CA LEU A 95 5.85 -9.11 15.15
C LEU A 95 5.87 -10.50 15.81
N ASP A 96 6.89 -10.77 16.59
CA ASP A 96 7.05 -12.00 17.38
C ASP A 96 6.12 -12.07 18.60
N ARG A 97 5.44 -10.97 18.91
CA ARG A 97 4.47 -10.82 19.97
C ARG A 97 3.19 -10.15 19.47
N ARG A 98 2.10 -10.35 20.19
CA ARG A 98 0.89 -9.54 20.02
C ARG A 98 1.14 -8.16 20.58
N VAL A 99 0.77 -7.15 19.80
CA VAL A 99 0.75 -5.74 20.22
C VAL A 99 -0.64 -5.19 19.98
N ASP A 100 -1.08 -4.26 20.81
CA ASP A 100 -2.30 -3.51 20.54
C ASP A 100 -2.02 -2.51 19.41
N MET A 101 -3.03 -2.21 18.59
CA MET A 101 -2.90 -1.21 17.53
C MET A 101 -2.63 0.19 18.10
N LEU A 102 -3.06 0.45 19.35
CA LEU A 102 -2.87 1.69 20.09
C LEU A 102 -1.65 1.67 21.00
N ASP A 103 -0.79 0.64 20.91
CA ASP A 103 0.48 0.55 21.64
C ASP A 103 1.55 1.43 20.98
N TYR A 104 1.36 2.75 21.02
CA TYR A 104 2.37 3.75 20.67
C TYR A 104 2.73 4.54 21.95
N GLY A 105 4.03 4.77 22.17
CA GLY A 105 4.51 5.51 23.35
C GLY A 105 3.94 6.94 23.41
N PRO A 106 4.04 7.62 24.56
CA PRO A 106 3.64 9.03 24.64
C PRO A 106 4.46 9.84 23.64
N VAL A 107 3.77 10.48 22.69
CA VAL A 107 4.35 11.44 21.74
C VAL A 107 4.65 12.74 22.45
#